data_AF-A0A7U4P767-F1
#
_entry.id   AF-A0A7U4P767-F1
#
_cell.length_a   1.000
_cell.length_b   1.000
_cell.length_c   1.000
_cell.angle_alpha   90.00
_cell.angle_beta   90.00
_cell.angle_gamma   90.00
#
_symmetry.space_group_name_H-M   'P 1'
#
loop_
_entity.id
_entity.type
_entity.pdbx_description
1 polymer ?
#
loop_
_entity_poly.entity_id
_entity_poly.type
_entity_poly.pdbx_seq_one_letter_code
_entity_poly.pdbx_strand_id
1 'polypeptide(L)'
;MWARWADSCRASGAGWRAAARAALACGVFVCGVYAGRDADWGGVERSRTALEAVASREARARLLLAAPSSRPASRAGAGRSLAERQTPSDFAMRLAGHAGASGLRVRKLERLEGERAGERRDDGAVYAFAFSAEGDFDALCRFLSGLAALPALVVPATSSVKRDDGTTMLDARLDVWPALPGGEPDGRRRADGREVPVADPFSAMPMLAIDDAADAARLVGVMRDRRSGLALFERGSDAWSVAPGQMVDGARIARIRAGGVTLATHGGGRRLMTVGGATG
;
A
#
# COMPACT_ATOMS: atom_id res chain seq x y z
N MET A 1 -55.00 -53.13 16.51
CA MET A 1 -55.49 -51.76 16.19
C MET A 1 -54.63 -50.69 16.88
N TRP A 2 -53.30 -50.71 16.73
CA TRP A 2 -52.38 -49.79 17.43
C TRP A 2 -51.18 -49.34 16.56
N ALA A 3 -51.28 -49.45 15.23
CA ALA A 3 -50.17 -49.11 14.32
C ALA A 3 -50.42 -47.85 13.46
N ARG A 4 -51.58 -47.19 13.59
CA ARG A 4 -51.99 -46.08 12.72
C ARG A 4 -52.06 -44.73 13.45
N TRP A 5 -51.06 -44.44 14.28
CA TRP A 5 -50.93 -43.14 14.98
C TRP A 5 -49.49 -42.61 14.99
N ALA A 6 -48.49 -43.39 14.55
CA ALA A 6 -47.08 -42.99 14.63
C ALA A 6 -46.58 -42.17 13.41
N ASP A 7 -47.30 -42.17 12.29
CA ASP A 7 -46.86 -41.48 11.06
C ASP A 7 -47.29 -40.02 10.97
N SER A 8 -48.28 -39.58 11.75
CA SER A 8 -48.81 -38.22 11.64
C SER A 8 -47.94 -37.14 12.30
N CYS A 9 -46.99 -37.51 13.16
CA CYS A 9 -46.20 -36.55 13.94
C CYS A 9 -44.83 -36.19 13.33
N ARG A 10 -44.34 -36.92 12.31
CA ARG A 10 -43.01 -36.67 11.71
C ARG A 10 -43.02 -35.68 10.54
N ALA A 11 -44.16 -35.40 9.94
CA ALA A 11 -44.26 -34.46 8.81
C ALA A 11 -44.27 -32.97 9.23
N SER A 12 -44.55 -32.65 10.50
CA SER A 12 -44.70 -31.26 10.97
C SER A 12 -43.37 -30.51 11.21
N GLY A 13 -42.29 -31.24 11.52
CA GLY A 13 -41.01 -30.62 11.90
C GLY A 13 -40.20 -30.00 10.75
N ALA A 14 -40.33 -30.54 9.53
CA ALA A 14 -39.59 -30.05 8.37
C ALA A 14 -40.20 -28.75 7.81
N GLY A 15 -41.55 -28.69 7.73
CA GLY A 15 -42.28 -27.51 7.27
C GLY A 15 -42.09 -26.31 8.19
N TRP A 16 -42.13 -26.52 9.51
CA TRP A 16 -41.92 -25.44 10.49
C TRP A 16 -40.50 -24.88 10.47
N ARG A 17 -39.48 -25.72 10.26
CA ARG A 17 -38.10 -25.25 10.13
C ARG A 17 -37.86 -24.47 8.84
N ALA A 18 -38.53 -24.84 7.74
CA ALA A 18 -38.48 -24.09 6.49
C ALA A 18 -39.19 -22.72 6.62
N ALA A 19 -40.37 -22.70 7.23
CA ALA A 19 -41.11 -21.46 7.50
C ALA A 19 -40.34 -20.52 8.43
N ALA A 20 -39.71 -21.05 9.49
CA ALA A 20 -38.90 -20.25 10.40
C ALA A 20 -37.67 -19.63 9.72
N ARG A 21 -36.99 -20.37 8.82
CA ARG A 21 -35.87 -19.81 8.04
C ARG A 21 -36.32 -18.75 7.05
N ALA A 22 -37.46 -18.96 6.38
CA ALA A 22 -38.00 -17.97 5.45
C ALA A 22 -38.39 -16.67 6.18
N ALA A 23 -39.03 -16.78 7.34
CA ALA A 23 -39.36 -15.61 8.17
C ALA A 23 -38.12 -14.86 8.65
N LEU A 24 -37.06 -15.58 9.05
CA LEU A 24 -35.81 -14.98 9.48
C LEU A 24 -35.07 -14.31 8.31
N ALA A 25 -35.06 -14.93 7.12
CA ALA A 25 -34.50 -14.33 5.91
C ALA A 25 -35.26 -13.05 5.49
N CYS A 26 -36.59 -13.06 5.52
CA CYS A 26 -37.39 -11.86 5.28
C CYS A 26 -37.14 -10.77 6.33
N GLY A 27 -37.00 -11.14 7.60
CA GLY A 27 -36.67 -10.21 8.68
C GLY A 27 -35.31 -9.54 8.50
N VAL A 28 -34.27 -10.31 8.15
CA VAL A 28 -32.93 -9.79 7.87
C VAL A 28 -32.94 -8.89 6.64
N PHE A 29 -33.67 -9.26 5.58
CA PHE A 29 -33.77 -8.46 4.36
C PHE A 29 -34.49 -7.12 4.60
N VAL A 30 -35.63 -7.14 5.30
CA VAL A 30 -36.37 -5.91 5.64
C VAL A 30 -35.56 -5.03 6.59
N CYS A 31 -34.87 -5.61 7.57
CA CYS A 31 -34.01 -4.86 8.48
C CYS A 31 -32.80 -4.24 7.76
N GLY A 32 -32.20 -4.97 6.81
CA GLY A 32 -31.12 -4.45 5.97
C GLY A 32 -31.55 -3.31 5.04
N VAL A 33 -32.74 -3.40 4.45
CA VAL A 33 -33.30 -2.34 3.60
C VAL A 33 -33.68 -1.09 4.41
N TYR A 34 -34.19 -1.26 5.64
CA TYR A 34 -34.53 -0.12 6.51
C TYR A 34 -33.29 0.56 7.09
N ALA A 35 -32.28 -0.20 7.52
CA ALA A 35 -31.00 0.35 7.99
C ALA A 35 -30.23 1.09 6.88
N GLY A 36 -30.43 0.71 5.61
CA GLY A 36 -29.87 1.41 4.46
C GLY A 36 -30.62 2.70 4.08
N ARG A 37 -31.91 2.82 4.43
CA ARG A 37 -32.75 3.98 4.05
C ARG A 37 -32.63 5.16 5.02
N ASP A 38 -32.31 4.92 6.29
CA ASP A 38 -32.04 5.99 7.26
C ASP A 38 -30.62 6.59 7.12
N ALA A 39 -29.71 5.91 6.41
CA ALA A 39 -28.36 6.39 6.19
C ALA A 39 -28.28 7.59 5.21
N ASP A 40 -29.24 7.76 4.31
CA ASP A 40 -29.12 8.69 3.17
C ASP A 40 -29.79 10.07 3.34
N TRP A 41 -30.47 10.35 4.46
CA TRP A 41 -31.04 11.69 4.70
C TRP A 41 -30.04 12.71 5.24
N GLY A 42 -28.91 12.26 5.77
CA GLY A 42 -27.84 13.16 6.25
C GLY A 42 -26.95 13.72 5.14
N GLY A 43 -26.95 13.12 3.94
CA GLY A 43 -26.09 13.54 2.82
C GLY A 43 -26.59 14.82 2.16
N VAL A 44 -27.90 14.95 1.95
CA VAL A 44 -28.51 16.09 1.26
C VAL A 44 -28.41 17.36 2.10
N GLU A 45 -28.61 17.28 3.42
CA GLU A 45 -28.55 18.48 4.26
C GLU A 45 -27.11 18.89 4.58
N ARG A 46 -26.17 17.93 4.59
CA ARG A 46 -24.73 18.24 4.56
C ARG A 46 -24.30 18.89 3.25
N SER A 47 -24.90 18.52 2.12
CA SER A 47 -24.61 19.15 0.83
C SER A 47 -25.13 20.60 0.77
N ARG A 48 -26.32 20.87 1.32
CA ARG A 48 -26.89 22.23 1.40
C ARG A 48 -26.09 23.13 2.32
N THR A 49 -25.74 22.66 3.50
CA THR A 49 -24.90 23.42 4.44
C THR A 49 -23.49 23.66 3.90
N ALA A 50 -22.92 22.71 3.15
CA ALA A 50 -21.66 22.90 2.43
C ALA A 50 -21.78 23.96 1.30
N LEU A 51 -22.88 23.97 0.55
CA LEU A 51 -23.14 24.97 -0.49
C LEU A 51 -23.32 26.38 0.08
N GLU A 52 -24.03 26.53 1.20
CA GLU A 52 -24.18 27.82 1.90
C GLU A 52 -22.83 28.32 2.47
N ALA A 53 -22.00 27.41 2.98
CA ALA A 53 -20.65 27.73 3.45
C ALA A 53 -19.74 28.21 2.30
N VAL A 54 -19.87 27.62 1.10
CA VAL A 54 -19.12 28.07 -0.09
C VAL A 54 -19.60 29.44 -0.56
N ALA A 55 -20.92 29.68 -0.63
CA ALA A 55 -21.49 30.96 -1.04
C ALA A 55 -21.06 32.12 -0.11
N SER A 56 -21.03 31.89 1.21
CA SER A 56 -20.56 32.89 2.17
C SER A 56 -19.05 33.19 2.04
N ARG A 57 -18.24 32.17 1.71
CA ARG A 57 -16.79 32.32 1.49
C ARG A 57 -16.48 33.10 0.21
N GLU A 58 -17.27 32.91 -0.84
CA GLU A 58 -17.18 33.68 -2.09
C GLU A 58 -17.57 35.15 -1.88
N ALA A 59 -18.65 35.42 -1.14
CA ALA A 59 -19.05 36.78 -0.79
C ALA A 59 -17.97 37.52 0.03
N ARG A 60 -17.35 36.81 0.99
CA ARG A 60 -16.24 37.35 1.80
C ARG A 60 -14.99 37.60 0.96
N ALA A 61 -14.67 36.73 0.00
CA ALA A 61 -13.56 36.92 -0.92
C ALA A 61 -13.79 38.14 -1.83
N ARG A 62 -15.01 38.33 -2.35
CA ARG A 62 -15.37 39.52 -3.13
C ARG A 62 -15.25 40.81 -2.32
N LEU A 63 -15.67 40.81 -1.06
CA LEU A 63 -15.51 41.97 -0.16
C LEU A 63 -14.04 42.30 0.12
N LEU A 64 -13.19 41.28 0.29
CA LEU A 64 -11.75 41.47 0.46
C LEU A 64 -11.06 41.98 -0.81
N LEU A 65 -11.53 41.56 -1.98
CA LEU A 65 -11.03 42.05 -3.27
C LEU A 65 -11.52 43.47 -3.62
N ALA A 66 -12.66 43.89 -3.06
CA ALA A 66 -13.20 45.24 -3.21
C ALA A 66 -12.57 46.27 -2.26
N ALA A 67 -11.78 45.83 -1.26
CA ALA A 67 -11.09 46.72 -0.35
C ALA A 67 -9.82 47.31 -1.03
N PRO A 68 -9.63 48.64 -1.03
CA PRO A 68 -8.42 49.25 -1.57
C PRO A 68 -7.20 48.79 -0.75
N SER A 69 -6.23 48.20 -1.45
CA SER A 69 -5.05 47.56 -0.87
C SER A 69 -4.07 48.59 -0.29
N SER A 70 -4.15 48.83 1.02
CA SER A 70 -3.02 49.41 1.75
C SER A 70 -2.00 48.30 2.01
N ARG A 71 -0.93 48.29 1.21
CA ARG A 71 0.23 47.41 1.39
C ARG A 71 1.21 48.06 2.38
N PRO A 72 1.54 47.43 3.51
CA PRO A 72 2.83 47.69 4.16
C PRO A 72 3.89 46.78 3.53
N ALA A 73 4.97 47.40 3.10
CA ALA A 73 6.20 46.72 2.75
C ALA A 73 6.95 46.29 4.02
N SER A 74 7.50 45.07 3.97
CA SER A 74 8.67 44.60 4.73
C SER A 74 8.50 44.30 6.22
N ARG A 75 8.59 43.02 6.59
CA ARG A 75 9.86 42.45 7.09
C ARG A 75 9.78 40.93 7.33
N ALA A 76 10.88 40.29 6.97
CA ALA A 76 11.42 39.02 7.44
C ALA A 76 10.68 38.33 8.60
N GLY A 77 10.24 37.08 8.35
CA GLY A 77 9.62 36.22 9.37
C GLY A 77 8.78 35.05 8.83
N ALA A 78 8.77 34.78 7.52
CA ALA A 78 7.94 33.75 6.89
C ALA A 78 8.47 32.30 7.07
N GLY A 79 8.95 31.97 8.27
CA GLY A 79 9.43 30.62 8.64
C GLY A 79 8.55 29.90 9.68
N ARG A 80 7.49 30.53 10.19
CA ARG A 80 6.64 29.94 11.25
C ARG A 80 5.14 29.93 10.96
N SER A 81 4.69 30.50 9.84
CA SER A 81 3.26 30.61 9.52
C SER A 81 2.77 29.60 8.48
N LEU A 82 3.61 28.69 7.97
CA LEU A 82 3.15 27.61 7.07
C LEU A 82 2.76 26.33 7.83
N ALA A 83 3.03 26.30 9.14
CA ALA A 83 2.39 25.39 10.11
C ALA A 83 0.98 25.90 10.50
N GLU A 84 0.32 26.63 9.60
CA GLU A 84 -1.09 26.96 9.69
C GLU A 84 -1.88 25.67 9.44
N ARG A 85 -2.06 24.91 10.54
CA ARG A 85 -2.88 23.69 10.70
C ARG A 85 -3.34 23.09 9.37
N GLN A 86 -2.44 22.40 8.67
CA GLN A 86 -2.77 21.73 7.42
C GLN A 86 -3.96 20.80 7.65
N THR A 87 -5.08 21.05 6.95
CA THR A 87 -6.26 20.22 7.15
C THR A 87 -6.05 18.85 6.50
N PRO A 88 -6.70 17.77 7.00
CA PRO A 88 -6.65 16.47 6.35
C PRO A 88 -7.05 16.53 4.86
N SER A 89 -7.98 17.42 4.50
CA SER A 89 -8.39 17.62 3.11
C SER A 89 -7.28 18.26 2.26
N ASP A 90 -6.56 19.25 2.78
CA ASP A 90 -5.41 19.85 2.10
C ASP A 90 -4.29 18.82 1.92
N PHE A 91 -4.12 17.93 2.90
CA PHE A 91 -3.17 16.84 2.81
C PHE A 91 -3.58 15.82 1.74
N ALA A 92 -4.85 15.42 1.69
CA ALA A 92 -5.38 14.51 0.68
C ALA A 92 -5.16 15.05 -0.74
N MET A 93 -5.38 16.35 -0.97
CA MET A 93 -5.09 17.02 -2.25
C MET A 93 -3.63 16.91 -2.65
N ARG A 94 -2.70 17.12 -1.71
CA ARG A 94 -1.25 17.00 -1.97
C ARG A 94 -0.83 15.56 -2.20
N LEU A 95 -1.40 14.61 -1.45
CA LEU A 95 -1.16 13.19 -1.63
C LEU A 95 -1.63 12.71 -3.02
N ALA A 96 -2.81 13.14 -3.46
CA ALA A 96 -3.32 12.86 -4.80
C ALA A 96 -2.45 13.50 -5.89
N GLY A 97 -2.01 14.76 -5.69
CA GLY A 97 -1.08 15.43 -6.59
C GLY A 97 0.27 14.71 -6.70
N HIS A 98 0.80 14.21 -5.58
CA HIS A 98 2.03 13.40 -5.54
C HIS A 98 1.89 12.07 -6.28
N ALA A 99 0.75 11.39 -6.09
CA ALA A 99 0.42 10.18 -6.84
C ALA A 99 0.38 10.45 -8.35
N GLY A 100 -0.31 11.51 -8.77
CA GLY A 100 -0.36 11.93 -10.18
C GLY A 100 1.02 12.28 -10.76
N ALA A 101 1.84 13.03 -10.01
CA ALA A 101 3.22 13.36 -10.42
C ALA A 101 4.12 12.11 -10.51
N SER A 102 3.82 11.08 -9.71
CA SER A 102 4.48 9.77 -9.79
C SER A 102 3.97 8.92 -10.95
N GLY A 103 2.93 9.34 -11.68
CA GLY A 103 2.35 8.59 -12.79
C GLY A 103 1.30 7.56 -12.35
N LEU A 104 0.83 7.63 -11.10
CA LEU A 104 -0.27 6.80 -10.62
C LEU A 104 -1.62 7.48 -10.87
N ARG A 105 -2.63 6.69 -11.25
CA ARG A 105 -4.03 7.11 -11.30
C ARG A 105 -4.72 6.69 -10.02
N VAL A 106 -5.09 7.66 -9.18
CA VAL A 106 -5.79 7.41 -7.91
C VAL A 106 -7.20 6.90 -8.18
N ARG A 107 -7.51 5.72 -7.63
CA ARG A 107 -8.84 5.09 -7.67
C ARG A 107 -9.65 5.34 -6.41
N LYS A 108 -8.96 5.35 -5.26
CA LYS A 108 -9.57 5.57 -3.96
C LYS A 108 -8.64 6.42 -3.11
N LEU A 109 -9.19 7.46 -2.49
CA LEU A 109 -8.52 8.21 -1.44
C LEU A 109 -9.57 8.66 -0.43
N GLU A 110 -9.69 7.90 0.66
CA GLU A 110 -10.70 8.13 1.68
C GLU A 110 -10.03 8.23 3.04
N ARG A 111 -10.45 9.22 3.83
CA ARG A 111 -10.01 9.31 5.22
C ARG A 111 -10.71 8.23 6.03
N LEU A 112 -9.95 7.49 6.81
CA LEU A 112 -10.49 6.53 7.77
C LEU A 112 -10.88 7.30 9.03
N GLU A 113 -12.19 7.41 9.29
CA GLU A 113 -12.70 8.06 10.49
C GLU A 113 -12.57 7.13 11.71
N GLY A 114 -12.07 7.65 12.83
CA GLY A 114 -12.21 7.00 14.14
C GLY A 114 -11.12 6.02 14.57
N GLU A 115 -10.16 5.65 13.72
CA GLU A 115 -9.07 4.76 14.12
C GLU A 115 -7.94 5.56 14.77
N ARG A 116 -8.14 5.86 16.05
CA ARG A 116 -7.12 6.47 16.91
C ARG A 116 -5.96 5.50 17.03
N ALA A 117 -4.84 5.81 16.38
CA ALA A 117 -3.54 5.29 16.80
C ALA A 117 -3.24 5.89 18.19
N GLY A 118 -3.69 5.22 19.24
CA GLY A 118 -3.44 5.60 20.63
C GLY A 118 -4.39 6.65 21.18
N GLU A 119 -4.89 6.37 22.37
CA GLU A 119 -5.80 7.19 23.15
C GLU A 119 -5.07 8.44 23.69
N ARG A 120 -5.04 9.53 22.92
CA ARG A 120 -4.82 10.87 23.48
C ARG A 120 -5.53 11.93 22.66
N ARG A 121 -6.48 12.59 23.32
CA ARG A 121 -7.23 13.75 22.81
C ARG A 121 -6.29 14.96 22.82
N ASP A 122 -5.75 15.37 21.67
CA ASP A 122 -5.30 16.76 21.47
C ASP A 122 -4.98 17.10 20.00
N ASP A 123 -4.94 18.39 19.72
CA ASP A 123 -4.80 19.20 18.49
C ASP A 123 -3.72 18.82 17.42
N GLY A 124 -3.26 17.56 17.37
CA GLY A 124 -2.28 17.02 16.42
C GLY A 124 -2.52 15.55 16.08
N ALA A 125 -3.78 15.10 16.18
CA ALA A 125 -4.17 13.70 16.05
C ALA A 125 -3.68 13.07 14.75
N VAL A 126 -3.01 11.91 14.88
CA VAL A 126 -2.71 11.00 13.78
C VAL A 126 -4.01 10.66 13.04
N TYR A 127 -3.98 10.71 11.71
CA TYR A 127 -5.10 10.29 10.89
C TYR A 127 -4.64 9.38 9.76
N ALA A 128 -5.51 8.49 9.30
CA ALA A 128 -5.18 7.50 8.29
C ALA A 128 -6.01 7.70 7.01
N PHE A 129 -5.43 7.30 5.87
CA PHE A 129 -6.11 7.20 4.59
C PHE A 129 -6.13 5.76 4.09
N ALA A 130 -7.27 5.33 3.56
CA ALA A 130 -7.31 4.24 2.60
C ALA A 130 -7.01 4.80 1.22
N PHE A 131 -5.96 4.26 0.60
CA PHE A 131 -5.46 4.69 -0.69
C PHE A 131 -5.45 3.50 -1.66
N SER A 132 -6.01 3.70 -2.85
CA SER A 132 -5.91 2.76 -3.95
C SER A 132 -5.54 3.52 -5.22
N ALA A 133 -4.55 3.03 -5.96
CA ALA A 133 -4.12 3.63 -7.20
C ALA A 133 -3.58 2.58 -8.17
N GLU A 134 -3.70 2.86 -9.46
CA GLU A 134 -3.17 2.02 -10.53
C GLU A 134 -2.06 2.73 -11.30
N GLY A 135 -1.13 1.95 -11.84
CA GLY A 135 -0.07 2.44 -12.71
C GLY A 135 0.98 1.36 -12.94
N ASP A 136 2.16 1.77 -13.41
CA ASP A 136 3.29 0.86 -13.57
C ASP A 136 4.05 0.68 -12.24
N PHE A 137 4.80 -0.42 -12.12
CA PHE A 137 5.58 -0.71 -10.91
C PHE A 137 6.64 0.39 -10.62
N ASP A 138 7.23 0.98 -11.66
CA ASP A 138 8.15 2.12 -11.51
C ASP A 138 7.44 3.37 -10.92
N ALA A 139 6.23 3.66 -11.39
CA ALA A 139 5.40 4.74 -10.87
C ALA A 139 5.07 4.53 -9.38
N LEU A 140 4.79 3.28 -9.01
CA LEU A 140 4.59 2.88 -7.62
C LEU A 140 5.85 3.09 -6.76
N CYS A 141 7.02 2.63 -7.22
CA CYS A 141 8.28 2.84 -6.51
C CYS A 141 8.60 4.33 -6.33
N ARG A 142 8.37 5.16 -7.36
CA ARG A 142 8.52 6.62 -7.27
C ARG A 142 7.57 7.24 -6.26
N PHE A 143 6.31 6.81 -6.26
CA PHE A 143 5.31 7.27 -5.29
C PHE A 143 5.74 6.99 -3.85
N LEU A 144 6.06 5.73 -3.54
CA LEU A 144 6.44 5.29 -2.19
C LEU A 144 7.72 5.99 -1.70
N SER A 145 8.73 6.09 -2.58
CA SER A 145 9.98 6.79 -2.25
C SER A 145 9.77 8.28 -2.01
N GLY A 146 8.81 8.87 -2.71
CA GLY A 146 8.48 10.30 -2.61
C GLY A 146 7.54 10.65 -1.46
N LEU A 147 6.97 9.68 -0.74
CA LEU A 147 6.15 9.96 0.45
C LEU A 147 6.91 10.75 1.51
N ALA A 148 8.23 10.53 1.61
CA ALA A 148 9.09 11.27 2.53
C ALA A 148 9.16 12.77 2.20
N ALA A 149 8.96 13.17 0.94
CA ALA A 149 9.02 14.57 0.51
C ALA A 149 7.72 15.36 0.79
N LEU A 150 6.68 14.69 1.31
CA LEU A 150 5.45 15.35 1.73
C LEU A 150 5.69 16.18 3.01
N PRO A 151 4.88 17.24 3.26
CA PRO A 151 5.11 18.16 4.38
C PRO A 151 4.97 17.52 5.77
N ALA A 152 4.27 16.38 5.86
CA ALA A 152 4.13 15.61 7.08
C ALA A 152 4.63 14.18 6.87
N LEU A 153 5.06 13.52 7.93
CA LEU A 153 5.50 12.13 7.88
C LEU A 153 4.30 11.23 7.54
N VAL A 154 4.42 10.51 6.42
CA VAL A 154 3.47 9.50 5.96
C VAL A 154 4.10 8.13 6.07
N VAL A 155 3.42 7.23 6.77
CA VAL A 155 3.86 5.85 6.93
C VAL A 155 2.85 4.91 6.28
N PRO A 156 3.26 4.12 5.27
CA PRO A 156 2.47 2.99 4.80
C PRO A 156 2.39 1.92 5.89
N ALA A 157 1.27 1.88 6.61
CA ALA A 157 1.04 0.92 7.69
C ALA A 157 0.73 -0.48 7.12
N THR A 158 0.00 -0.52 6.00
CA THR A 158 -0.19 -1.73 5.20
C THR A 158 -0.12 -1.38 3.73
N SER A 159 0.42 -2.29 2.91
CA SER A 159 0.45 -2.15 1.46
C SER A 159 0.33 -3.51 0.78
N SER A 160 -0.54 -3.61 -0.21
CA SER A 160 -0.67 -4.74 -1.13
C SER A 160 -0.46 -4.23 -2.54
N VAL A 161 0.27 -5.00 -3.34
CA VAL A 161 0.49 -4.72 -4.75
C VAL A 161 0.06 -5.94 -5.53
N LYS A 162 -0.80 -5.74 -6.52
CA LYS A 162 -1.31 -6.78 -7.41
C LYS A 162 -1.15 -6.33 -8.85
N ARG A 163 -0.97 -7.26 -9.78
CA ARG A 163 -1.07 -6.98 -11.21
C ARG A 163 -2.33 -7.65 -11.74
N ASP A 164 -3.20 -6.88 -12.37
CA ASP A 164 -4.45 -7.31 -12.98
C ASP A 164 -4.56 -6.71 -14.38
N ASP A 165 -4.85 -7.55 -15.39
CA ASP A 165 -4.93 -7.18 -16.82
C ASP A 165 -3.79 -6.25 -17.32
N GLY A 166 -2.56 -6.50 -16.84
CA GLY A 166 -1.36 -5.74 -17.23
C GLY A 166 -1.15 -4.42 -16.49
N THR A 167 -2.07 -4.03 -15.59
CA THR A 167 -1.93 -2.85 -14.73
C THR A 167 -1.54 -3.24 -13.31
N THR A 168 -0.63 -2.49 -12.68
CA THR A 168 -0.28 -2.72 -11.27
C THR A 168 -1.17 -1.85 -10.38
N MET A 169 -1.91 -2.49 -9.47
CA MET A 169 -2.74 -1.84 -8.48
C MET A 169 -2.06 -1.87 -7.10
N LEU A 170 -1.96 -0.72 -6.47
CA LEU A 170 -1.54 -0.52 -5.09
C LEU A 170 -2.78 -0.27 -4.23
N ASP A 171 -2.94 -1.07 -3.19
CA ASP A 171 -3.86 -0.79 -2.07
C ASP A 171 -3.02 -0.55 -0.81
N ALA A 172 -3.21 0.58 -0.14
CA ALA A 172 -2.44 0.93 1.05
C ALA A 172 -3.28 1.64 2.12
N ARG A 173 -2.89 1.42 3.37
CA ARG A 173 -3.25 2.28 4.49
C ARG A 173 -2.08 3.21 4.77
N LEU A 174 -2.33 4.51 4.73
CA LEU A 174 -1.32 5.53 4.97
C LEU A 174 -1.65 6.27 6.27
N ASP A 175 -0.82 6.11 7.29
CA ASP A 175 -0.90 6.86 8.53
C ASP A 175 -0.13 8.18 8.38
N VAL A 176 -0.78 9.30 8.72
CA VAL A 176 -0.21 10.65 8.61
C VAL A 176 0.00 11.22 10.00
N TRP A 177 1.23 11.65 10.26
CA TRP A 177 1.65 12.27 11.51
C TRP A 177 1.89 13.77 11.28
N PRO A 178 0.85 14.63 11.41
CA PRO A 178 0.94 16.04 11.04
C PRO A 178 1.91 16.86 11.91
N ALA A 179 2.20 16.38 13.13
CA ALA A 179 3.16 16.99 14.04
C ALA A 179 4.63 16.67 13.68
N LEU A 180 4.86 15.67 12.82
CA LEU A 180 6.18 15.25 12.39
C LEU A 180 6.42 15.72 10.96
N PRO A 181 7.49 16.49 10.69
CA PRO A 181 7.82 16.87 9.32
C PRO A 181 8.16 15.62 8.51
N GLY A 182 7.94 15.70 7.19
CA GLY A 182 8.53 14.74 6.26
C GLY A 182 10.05 14.76 6.31
N GLY A 183 10.67 13.83 5.59
CA GLY A 183 12.11 13.87 5.34
C GLY A 183 12.46 15.06 4.45
N GLU A 184 13.60 15.72 4.69
CA GLU A 184 14.08 16.70 3.73
C GLU A 184 14.31 16.01 2.37
N PRO A 185 13.91 16.65 1.25
CA PRO A 185 14.27 16.21 -0.10
C PRO A 185 15.76 16.49 -0.34
N ASP A 186 16.63 16.04 0.54
CA ASP A 186 18.06 16.21 0.41
C ASP A 186 18.68 14.89 -0.02
N GLY A 187 19.34 14.92 -1.17
CA GLY A 187 19.96 13.79 -1.87
C GLY A 187 21.13 13.13 -1.13
N ARG A 188 21.12 13.13 0.21
CA ARG A 188 22.23 12.72 1.08
C ARG A 188 21.94 11.53 1.99
N ARG A 189 20.89 10.77 1.74
CA ARG A 189 20.74 9.41 2.31
C ARG A 189 20.56 8.31 1.27
N ARG A 190 21.36 8.36 0.18
CA ARG A 190 21.94 7.11 -0.34
C ARG A 190 22.99 6.65 0.68
N ALA A 191 22.55 6.09 1.80
CA ALA A 191 23.42 5.35 2.69
C ALA A 191 23.83 4.07 1.95
N ASP A 192 24.94 4.14 1.20
CA ASP A 192 25.81 3.02 0.81
C ASP A 192 25.10 1.75 0.27
N GLY A 193 23.99 1.97 -0.43
CA GLY A 193 23.25 0.93 -1.14
C GLY A 193 23.49 1.13 -2.62
N ARG A 194 24.42 0.35 -3.18
CA ARG A 194 24.47 0.05 -4.61
C ARG A 194 23.05 0.05 -5.15
N GLU A 195 22.77 0.90 -6.14
CA GLU A 195 21.48 0.98 -6.82
C GLU A 195 21.23 -0.39 -7.47
N VAL A 196 20.68 -1.31 -6.68
CA VAL A 196 20.24 -2.61 -7.16
C VAL A 196 19.10 -2.26 -8.10
N PRO A 197 19.16 -2.62 -9.38
CA PRO A 197 18.02 -2.47 -10.27
C PRO A 197 16.87 -3.22 -9.59
N VAL A 198 15.86 -2.47 -9.13
CA VAL A 198 14.65 -3.08 -8.59
C VAL A 198 13.92 -3.63 -9.81
N ALA A 199 14.25 -4.87 -10.17
CA ALA A 199 13.55 -5.57 -11.23
C ALA A 199 12.08 -5.67 -10.83
N ASP A 200 11.18 -5.24 -11.72
CA ASP A 200 9.74 -5.34 -11.50
C ASP A 200 9.37 -6.81 -11.25
N PRO A 201 8.92 -7.17 -10.03
CA PRO A 201 8.60 -8.55 -9.69
C PRO A 201 7.39 -9.08 -10.46
N PHE A 202 6.62 -8.21 -11.11
CA PHE A 202 5.48 -8.55 -11.94
C PHE A 202 5.82 -8.60 -13.43
N SER A 203 7.02 -8.19 -13.84
CA SER A 203 7.42 -8.28 -15.24
C SER A 203 7.51 -9.74 -15.65
N ALA A 204 6.92 -10.07 -16.81
CA ALA A 204 7.10 -11.39 -17.41
C ALA A 204 8.60 -11.61 -17.61
N MET A 205 9.19 -12.53 -16.85
CA MET A 205 10.53 -13.02 -17.14
C MET A 205 10.51 -13.46 -18.61
N PRO A 206 11.45 -13.00 -19.46
CA PRO A 206 11.48 -13.42 -20.85
C PRO A 206 11.48 -14.94 -20.88
N MET A 207 10.42 -15.52 -21.45
CA MET A 207 10.22 -16.96 -21.60
C MET A 207 11.25 -17.60 -22.55
N LEU A 208 12.19 -16.80 -23.08
CA LEU A 208 13.24 -17.15 -24.04
C LEU A 208 14.51 -17.74 -23.42
N ALA A 209 14.54 -18.00 -22.11
CA ALA A 209 15.64 -18.73 -21.47
C ALA A 209 15.18 -20.02 -20.77
N ILE A 210 13.92 -20.45 -20.90
CA ILE A 210 13.39 -21.54 -20.08
C ILE A 210 13.91 -22.92 -20.50
N ASP A 211 14.27 -23.13 -21.77
CA ASP A 211 14.74 -24.46 -22.20
C ASP A 211 16.18 -24.77 -21.76
N ASP A 212 17.05 -23.76 -21.63
CA ASP A 212 18.41 -23.93 -21.08
C ASP A 212 18.50 -23.62 -19.57
N ALA A 213 17.54 -22.87 -18.98
CA ALA A 213 17.54 -22.50 -17.56
C ALA A 213 16.72 -23.42 -16.65
N ALA A 214 15.94 -24.37 -17.18
CA ALA A 214 15.22 -25.35 -16.36
C ALA A 214 16.17 -26.24 -15.54
N ASP A 215 17.40 -26.45 -16.03
CA ASP A 215 18.45 -27.22 -15.32
C ASP A 215 19.49 -26.31 -14.62
N ALA A 216 19.35 -24.98 -14.70
CA ALA A 216 20.26 -24.06 -14.02
C ALA A 216 19.87 -23.89 -12.54
N ALA A 217 20.86 -23.91 -11.64
CA ALA A 217 20.60 -23.64 -10.23
C ALA A 217 20.16 -22.18 -10.02
N ARG A 218 19.03 -21.98 -9.34
CA ARG A 218 18.48 -20.66 -9.01
C ARG A 218 18.76 -20.31 -7.56
N LEU A 219 19.27 -19.10 -7.31
CA LEU A 219 19.48 -18.61 -5.95
C LEU A 219 18.15 -18.13 -5.36
N VAL A 220 17.61 -18.84 -4.36
CA VAL A 220 16.31 -18.52 -3.75
C VAL A 220 16.44 -17.84 -2.39
N GLY A 221 17.60 -17.91 -1.75
CA GLY A 221 17.82 -17.25 -0.48
C GLY A 221 19.28 -17.18 -0.04
N VAL A 222 19.56 -16.27 0.89
CA VAL A 222 20.86 -16.17 1.58
C VAL A 222 20.61 -16.02 3.08
N MET A 223 21.33 -16.79 3.89
CA MET A 223 21.37 -16.68 5.34
C MET A 223 22.79 -16.36 5.77
N ARG A 224 22.96 -15.46 6.74
CA ARG A 224 24.29 -15.04 7.18
C ARG A 224 24.33 -14.75 8.67
N ASP A 225 25.41 -15.19 9.31
CA ASP A 225 25.87 -14.78 10.63
C ASP A 225 27.18 -13.95 10.53
N ARG A 226 27.70 -13.44 11.64
CA ARG A 226 28.97 -12.73 11.71
C ARG A 226 30.15 -13.55 11.18
N ARG A 227 30.12 -14.88 11.33
CA ARG A 227 31.23 -15.78 10.96
C ARG A 227 30.95 -16.67 9.75
N SER A 228 29.69 -16.92 9.39
CA SER A 228 29.31 -17.87 8.34
C SER A 228 28.22 -17.31 7.43
N GLY A 229 28.12 -17.85 6.22
CA GLY A 229 27.02 -17.57 5.31
C GLY A 229 26.62 -18.84 4.57
N LEU A 230 25.35 -18.96 4.24
CA LEU A 230 24.78 -20.04 3.45
C LEU A 230 23.91 -19.43 2.34
N ALA A 231 23.98 -20.03 1.16
CA ALA A 231 23.14 -19.70 0.03
C ALA A 231 22.23 -20.90 -0.25
N LEU A 232 20.94 -20.65 -0.44
CA LEU A 232 19.96 -21.67 -0.78
C LEU A 232 19.73 -21.63 -2.30
N PHE A 233 19.99 -22.75 -2.95
CA PHE A 233 19.74 -22.94 -4.37
C PHE A 233 18.57 -23.90 -4.58
N GLU A 234 17.86 -23.70 -5.68
CA GLU A 234 16.78 -24.55 -6.15
C GLU A 234 17.05 -24.97 -7.61
N ARG A 235 16.68 -26.20 -7.96
CA ARG A 235 16.61 -26.73 -9.31
C ARG A 235 15.43 -27.69 -9.39
N GLY A 236 14.46 -27.38 -10.24
CA GLY A 236 13.23 -28.18 -10.31
C GLY A 236 12.56 -28.27 -8.94
N SER A 237 12.40 -29.49 -8.41
CA SER A 237 11.85 -29.75 -7.07
C SER A 237 12.90 -29.80 -5.95
N ASP A 238 14.19 -29.74 -6.29
CA ASP A 238 15.29 -29.96 -5.35
C ASP A 238 15.84 -28.63 -4.85
N ALA A 239 16.03 -28.52 -3.54
CA ALA A 239 16.65 -27.36 -2.90
C ALA A 239 17.82 -27.79 -1.99
N TRP A 240 18.92 -27.06 -2.06
CA TRP A 240 20.12 -27.35 -1.26
C TRP A 240 20.86 -26.10 -0.81
N SER A 241 21.53 -26.20 0.33
CA SER A 241 22.34 -25.11 0.88
C SER A 241 23.82 -25.25 0.52
N VAL A 242 24.48 -24.12 0.24
CA VAL A 242 25.88 -24.06 -0.19
C VAL A 242 26.63 -22.99 0.59
N ALA A 243 27.78 -23.35 1.13
CA ALA A 243 28.68 -22.47 1.87
C ALA A 243 29.77 -21.84 0.96
N PRO A 244 30.46 -20.78 1.41
CA PRO A 244 31.62 -20.24 0.71
C PRO A 244 32.67 -21.32 0.46
N GLY A 245 33.21 -21.33 -0.76
CA GLY A 245 34.23 -22.28 -1.21
C GLY A 245 33.66 -23.51 -1.93
N GLN A 246 32.37 -23.83 -1.79
CA GLN A 246 31.73 -24.92 -2.52
C GLN A 246 31.35 -24.51 -3.96
N MET A 247 31.07 -25.49 -4.81
CA MET A 247 30.75 -25.27 -6.22
C MET A 247 29.25 -25.35 -6.50
N VAL A 248 28.79 -24.54 -7.45
CA VAL A 248 27.45 -24.57 -8.04
C VAL A 248 27.63 -24.36 -9.54
N ASP A 249 27.17 -25.30 -10.35
CA ASP A 249 27.24 -25.26 -11.83
C ASP A 249 28.59 -24.83 -12.41
N GLY A 250 29.66 -25.46 -11.91
CA GLY A 250 31.03 -25.19 -12.37
C GLY A 250 31.65 -23.90 -11.82
N ALA A 251 30.91 -23.08 -11.07
CA ALA A 251 31.42 -21.88 -10.43
C ALA A 251 31.60 -22.08 -8.91
N ARG A 252 32.69 -21.54 -8.35
CA ARG A 252 32.95 -21.59 -6.91
C ARG A 252 32.30 -20.39 -6.22
N ILE A 253 31.60 -20.61 -5.11
CA ILE A 253 31.10 -19.52 -4.27
C ILE A 253 32.28 -18.83 -3.60
N ALA A 254 32.62 -17.61 -4.03
CA ALA A 254 33.71 -16.85 -3.46
C ALA A 254 33.29 -16.11 -2.19
N ARG A 255 32.03 -15.64 -2.11
CA ARG A 255 31.55 -14.83 -0.99
C ARG A 255 30.02 -14.75 -0.96
N ILE A 256 29.46 -14.75 0.25
CA ILE A 256 28.01 -14.58 0.49
C ILE A 256 27.78 -13.25 1.22
N ARG A 257 26.84 -12.44 0.71
CA ARG A 257 26.46 -11.12 1.23
C ARG A 257 24.93 -11.03 1.30
N ALA A 258 24.43 -10.06 2.06
CA ALA A 258 22.98 -9.82 2.15
C ALA A 258 22.34 -9.56 0.77
N GLY A 259 23.08 -8.93 -0.15
CA GLY A 259 22.63 -8.69 -1.52
C GLY A 259 22.86 -9.84 -2.51
N GLY A 260 23.32 -11.02 -2.08
CA GLY A 260 23.51 -12.18 -2.95
C GLY A 260 24.89 -12.86 -2.84
N VAL A 261 25.20 -13.66 -3.87
CA VAL A 261 26.36 -14.57 -3.90
C VAL A 261 27.34 -14.14 -5.00
N THR A 262 28.63 -14.06 -4.66
CA THR A 262 29.69 -13.87 -5.67
C THR A 262 30.21 -15.23 -6.10
N LEU A 263 30.07 -15.53 -7.39
CA LEU A 263 30.58 -16.73 -8.05
C LEU A 263 31.93 -16.42 -8.70
N ALA A 264 32.88 -17.33 -8.57
CA ALA A 264 34.15 -17.33 -9.30
C ALA A 264 34.12 -18.44 -10.36
N THR A 265 34.19 -18.05 -11.63
CA THR A 265 34.21 -19.00 -12.75
C THR A 265 35.62 -19.57 -12.94
N HIS A 266 35.72 -20.72 -13.60
CA HIS A 266 37.00 -21.39 -13.85
C HIS A 266 38.00 -20.52 -14.65
N GLY A 267 37.49 -19.57 -15.45
CA GLY A 267 38.30 -18.57 -16.18
C GLY A 267 38.75 -17.35 -15.36
N GLY A 268 38.60 -17.37 -14.03
CA GLY A 268 39.00 -16.26 -13.14
C GLY A 268 38.00 -15.09 -13.09
N GLY A 269 36.91 -15.16 -13.84
CA GLY A 269 35.83 -14.18 -13.81
C GLY A 269 35.06 -14.22 -12.49
N ARG A 270 34.56 -13.06 -12.04
CA ARG A 270 33.68 -12.96 -10.86
C ARG A 270 32.34 -12.39 -11.28
N ARG A 271 31.26 -13.11 -11.00
CA ARG A 271 29.87 -12.69 -11.27
C ARG A 271 29.11 -12.58 -9.94
N LEU A 272 28.30 -11.53 -9.80
CA LEU A 272 27.36 -11.39 -8.70
C LEU A 272 26.02 -12.00 -9.13
N MET A 273 25.48 -12.89 -8.30
CA MET A 273 24.17 -13.51 -8.46
C MET A 273 23.26 -13.03 -7.34
N THR A 274 22.12 -12.44 -7.70
CA THR A 274 21.10 -11.96 -6.77
C THR A 274 20.01 -13.00 -6.57
N VAL A 275 19.24 -12.88 -5.49
CA VAL A 275 18.09 -13.76 -5.25
C VAL A 275 17.11 -13.63 -6.43
N GLY A 276 16.65 -14.77 -6.93
CA GLY A 276 15.83 -14.89 -8.13
C GLY A 276 16.62 -15.15 -9.42
N GLY A 277 17.93 -14.90 -9.45
CA GLY A 277 18.79 -15.17 -10.61
C GLY A 277 19.15 -16.65 -10.77
N ALA A 278 19.53 -17.06 -11.98
CA ALA A 278 20.00 -18.40 -12.33
C ALA A 278 21.50 -18.39 -12.70
N THR A 279 22.15 -19.55 -12.65
CA THR A 279 23.58 -19.74 -12.99
C THR A 279 23.88 -19.61 -14.48
N GLY A 280 22.83 -19.64 -15.33
CA GLY A 280 22.86 -19.33 -16.76
C GLY A 280 23.17 -17.88 -17.12
#